data_AF-A0A2N1P9G0-F1
#
_entry.id   AF-A0A2N1P9G0-F1
#
_cell.length_a   1.000
_cell.length_b   1.000
_cell.length_c   1.000
_cell.angle_alpha   90.00
_cell.angle_beta   90.00
_cell.angle_gamma   90.00
#
_symmetry.space_group_name_H-M   'P 1'
#
loop_
_entity.id
_entity.type
_entity.pdbx_description
1 polymer ?
#
loop_
_entity_poly.entity_id
_entity_poly.type
_entity_poly.pdbx_seq_one_letter_code
_entity_poly.pdbx_strand_id
1 'polypeptide(L)'
;MKTLFVFLVIVALVVVGCEKSIEPVGHSAANVSDIDEEMSALMATAKTTAFYPPPAGLVTVGYDGNNLDFWPYSGTDFSGTPQDPINLIFCGHADPRDIRTALMSLDGDRTAFGYPPVQPFNSTWEDAIGDMQTSYGTGEGWNGSPVQLACGPYGPLRFHIRFFKMGEWTVANAHFEVQIPGTADHQVLSWEKAEQFVMVDLIRSGLVDPSTGIVPTDQINDSPFRTIMKDIYNELPLEIRGFIEGPLGNVGADVPIGTDGHALVINILGALPPVSNVYVQDFIINYGQVVPRPFCSSGPMDYVYVEGPVQMTQTVKVAHDGSYAMDFQASGTLTVIPFDPINMVPIGDPLTAEVRETHAGRMNEWGEWSSSVVYQKLMPVTEPGSGRLFKWLHVGTGDRDGFMASVWCGGGQFASKANTEEAAGILSASNMQQ
;
A
#
# COMPACT_ATOMS: atom_id res chain seq x y z
N MET A 1 9.72 -17.04 -30.75
CA MET A 1 9.68 -18.01 -29.65
C MET A 1 9.30 -17.24 -28.39
N LYS A 2 8.07 -17.43 -27.90
CA LYS A 2 7.64 -16.84 -26.62
C LYS A 2 8.15 -17.79 -25.53
N THR A 3 9.23 -17.43 -24.87
CA THR A 3 9.74 -18.19 -23.73
C THR A 3 8.78 -17.94 -22.57
N LEU A 4 8.02 -18.97 -22.20
CA LEU A 4 7.18 -19.00 -21.01
C LEU A 4 8.13 -19.09 -19.80
N PHE A 5 8.49 -17.95 -19.22
CA PHE A 5 9.30 -17.89 -18.01
C PHE A 5 8.36 -18.02 -16.81
N VAL A 6 8.41 -19.18 -16.16
CA VAL A 6 7.68 -19.45 -14.91
C VAL A 6 8.66 -19.17 -13.78
N PHE A 7 8.38 -18.13 -12.99
CA PHE A 7 9.20 -17.74 -11.85
C PHE A 7 8.94 -18.69 -10.67
N LEU A 8 10.00 -19.32 -10.17
CA LEU A 8 9.99 -19.98 -8.87
C LEU A 8 10.48 -18.98 -7.84
N VAL A 9 9.60 -18.09 -7.36
CA VAL A 9 9.94 -17.20 -6.24
C VAL A 9 9.78 -18.01 -4.95
N ILE A 10 10.89 -18.40 -4.34
CA ILE A 10 10.89 -18.93 -2.98
C ILE A 10 10.77 -17.70 -2.06
N VAL A 11 9.53 -17.34 -1.71
CA VAL A 11 9.25 -16.23 -0.80
C VAL A 11 9.69 -16.63 0.61
N ALA A 12 10.75 -15.98 1.13
CA ALA A 12 11.05 -15.96 2.55
C ALA A 12 9.93 -15.16 3.25
N LEU A 13 8.93 -15.89 3.73
CA LEU A 13 7.73 -15.33 4.36
C LEU A 13 8.05 -14.67 5.70
N VAL A 14 7.80 -13.36 5.78
CA VAL A 14 7.54 -12.66 7.03
C VAL A 14 6.25 -13.26 7.61
N VAL A 15 6.39 -14.00 8.69
CA VAL A 15 5.27 -14.51 9.48
C VAL A 15 4.64 -13.32 10.19
N VAL A 16 3.61 -12.71 9.59
CA VAL A 16 2.74 -11.78 10.30
C VAL A 16 1.99 -12.61 11.37
N GLY A 17 2.21 -12.24 12.63
CA GLY A 17 1.63 -12.91 13.79
C GLY A 17 0.11 -13.00 13.70
N CYS A 18 -0.46 -14.13 14.12
CA CYS A 18 -1.90 -14.26 14.30
C CYS A 18 -2.37 -13.32 15.42
N GLU A 19 -2.86 -12.14 15.06
CA GLU A 19 -3.56 -11.25 15.98
C GLU A 19 -5.08 -11.54 16.00
N LYS A 20 -5.68 -11.25 17.15
CA LYS A 20 -7.01 -11.67 17.62
C LYS A 20 -8.10 -11.72 16.53
N SER A 21 -8.64 -12.92 16.32
CA SER A 21 -9.97 -13.10 15.72
C SER A 21 -11.03 -12.56 16.68
N ILE A 22 -11.79 -11.55 16.25
CA ILE A 22 -13.10 -11.27 16.82
C ILE A 22 -14.03 -12.32 16.23
N GLU A 23 -14.57 -13.22 17.05
CA GLU A 23 -15.46 -14.27 16.53
C GLU A 23 -16.65 -13.63 15.81
N PRO A 24 -16.91 -13.99 14.54
CA PRO A 24 -18.09 -13.51 13.84
C PRO A 24 -19.34 -14.03 14.56
N VAL A 25 -20.32 -13.14 14.75
CA VAL A 25 -21.66 -13.50 15.21
C VAL A 25 -22.16 -14.62 14.30
N GLY A 26 -22.52 -15.76 14.89
CA GLY A 26 -22.91 -16.97 14.16
C GLY A 26 -24.02 -16.69 13.14
N HIS A 27 -23.63 -16.46 11.89
CA HIS A 27 -24.56 -16.49 10.77
C HIS A 27 -24.65 -17.92 10.28
N SER A 28 -25.87 -18.46 10.29
CA SER A 28 -26.19 -19.67 9.54
C SER A 28 -25.73 -19.48 8.10
N ALA A 29 -25.00 -20.46 7.57
CA ALA A 29 -24.72 -20.59 6.15
C ALA A 29 -26.04 -20.71 5.36
N ALA A 30 -26.75 -19.59 5.18
CA ALA A 30 -27.72 -19.48 4.12
C ALA A 30 -26.93 -19.57 2.81
N ASN A 31 -27.48 -20.29 1.83
CA ASN A 31 -26.92 -20.41 0.49
C ASN A 31 -26.87 -19.03 -0.19
N VAL A 32 -25.91 -18.19 0.16
CA VAL A 32 -25.69 -16.93 -0.54
C VAL A 32 -24.89 -17.27 -1.80
N SER A 33 -25.58 -17.43 -2.92
CA SER A 33 -24.97 -17.58 -4.25
C SER A 33 -24.46 -16.26 -4.82
N ASP A 34 -24.70 -15.14 -4.13
CA ASP A 34 -24.34 -13.78 -4.55
C ASP A 34 -23.29 -13.17 -3.62
N ILE A 35 -22.10 -12.92 -4.16
CA ILE A 35 -20.99 -12.31 -3.42
C ILE A 35 -21.29 -10.88 -2.93
N ASP A 36 -22.14 -10.13 -3.62
CA ASP A 36 -22.45 -8.75 -3.25
C ASP A 36 -23.39 -8.69 -2.04
N GLU A 37 -24.32 -9.64 -1.92
CA GLU A 37 -25.13 -9.84 -0.72
C GLU A 37 -24.26 -10.25 0.48
N GLU A 38 -23.28 -11.13 0.25
CA GLU A 38 -22.34 -11.59 1.28
C GLU A 38 -21.47 -10.44 1.82
N MET A 39 -20.93 -9.62 0.92
CA MET A 39 -20.13 -8.45 1.26
C MET A 39 -20.97 -7.41 2.01
N SER A 40 -22.19 -7.15 1.54
CA SER A 40 -23.12 -6.22 2.20
C SER A 40 -23.47 -6.68 3.61
N ALA A 41 -23.68 -7.98 3.81
CA ALA A 41 -23.92 -8.55 5.13
C ALA A 41 -22.71 -8.39 6.07
N LEU A 42 -21.50 -8.67 5.58
CA LEU A 42 -20.28 -8.46 6.37
C LEU A 42 -20.09 -6.98 6.74
N MET A 43 -20.32 -6.07 5.80
CA MET A 43 -20.24 -4.63 6.04
C MET A 43 -21.25 -4.12 7.05
N ALA A 44 -22.47 -4.66 7.05
CA ALA A 44 -23.47 -4.33 8.06
C ALA A 44 -23.07 -4.78 9.47
N THR A 45 -22.15 -5.74 9.59
CA THR A 45 -21.59 -6.19 10.88
C THR A 45 -20.30 -5.49 11.27
N ALA A 46 -19.66 -4.76 10.36
CA ALA A 46 -18.45 -4.01 10.64
C ALA A 46 -18.77 -2.90 11.67
N LYS A 47 -18.17 -3.02 12.85
CA LYS A 47 -18.21 -1.97 13.87
C LYS A 47 -16.87 -1.25 13.86
N THR A 48 -16.87 0.06 14.08
CA THR A 48 -15.64 0.78 14.42
C THR A 48 -15.05 0.11 15.67
N THR A 49 -13.83 -0.42 15.54
CA THR A 49 -13.08 -1.01 16.64
C THR A 49 -12.61 0.07 17.60
N ALA A 50 -12.19 -0.34 18.81
CA ALA A 50 -11.72 0.54 19.86
C ALA A 50 -10.55 1.43 19.41
N PHE A 51 -10.40 2.58 20.08
CA PHE A 51 -9.25 3.49 19.95
C PHE A 51 -7.93 2.70 19.88
N TYR A 52 -7.24 2.81 18.75
CA TYR A 52 -5.88 2.29 18.62
C TYR A 52 -4.91 3.25 19.29
N PRO A 53 -4.00 2.76 20.16
CA PRO A 53 -2.98 3.61 20.73
C PRO A 53 -2.09 4.20 19.63
N PRO A 54 -1.39 5.30 19.92
CA PRO A 54 -0.29 5.75 19.07
C PRO A 54 0.68 4.58 18.81
N PRO A 55 1.20 4.44 17.57
CA PRO A 55 2.26 3.49 17.31
C PRO A 55 3.53 3.89 18.09
N ALA A 56 4.39 2.90 18.37
CA ALA A 56 5.67 3.16 19.00
C ALA A 56 6.62 3.89 18.04
N GLY A 57 7.60 4.63 18.61
CA GLY A 57 8.64 5.28 17.80
C GLY A 57 8.18 6.56 17.11
N LEU A 58 7.29 7.35 17.74
CA LEU A 58 7.01 8.70 17.27
C LEU A 58 8.28 9.56 17.29
N VAL A 59 8.41 10.43 16.29
CA VAL A 59 9.50 11.39 16.13
C VAL A 59 8.95 12.81 16.16
N THR A 60 9.82 13.77 16.48
CA THR A 60 9.52 15.19 16.41
C THR A 60 10.39 15.83 15.33
N VAL A 61 9.76 16.47 14.36
CA VAL A 61 10.45 17.31 13.37
C VAL A 61 10.09 18.77 13.61
N GLY A 62 11.11 19.61 13.77
CA GLY A 62 10.95 21.05 13.96
C GLY A 62 11.34 21.83 12.71
N TYR A 63 10.50 22.78 12.28
CA TYR A 63 10.82 23.72 11.21
C TYR A 63 10.11 25.07 11.44
N ASP A 64 10.85 26.16 11.26
CA ASP A 64 10.41 27.56 11.49
C ASP A 64 9.67 27.78 12.83
N GLY A 65 10.19 27.17 13.91
CA GLY A 65 9.63 27.29 15.26
C GLY A 65 8.37 26.46 15.52
N ASN A 66 7.87 25.73 14.53
CA ASN A 66 6.77 24.79 14.67
C ASN A 66 7.29 23.35 14.73
N ASN A 67 6.58 22.48 15.45
CA ASN A 67 6.94 21.07 15.59
C ASN A 67 5.81 20.18 15.07
N LEU A 68 6.20 19.07 14.45
CA LEU A 68 5.32 17.98 14.04
C LEU A 68 5.75 16.71 14.77
N ASP A 69 4.85 16.16 15.59
CA ASP A 69 5.04 14.88 16.30
C ASP A 69 4.24 13.78 15.61
N PHE A 70 4.91 12.82 14.99
CA PHE A 70 4.26 11.83 14.12
C PHE A 70 5.00 10.50 14.07
N TRP A 71 4.34 9.47 13.53
CA TRP A 71 4.95 8.16 13.26
C TRP A 71 5.70 8.20 11.93
N PRO A 72 7.02 7.90 11.88
CA PRO A 72 7.84 8.08 10.68
C PRO A 72 7.62 7.00 9.61
N TYR A 73 6.47 6.33 9.63
CA TYR A 73 6.10 5.29 8.69
C TYR A 73 4.62 5.40 8.31
N SER A 74 4.25 4.70 7.23
CA SER A 74 2.88 4.31 6.94
C SER A 74 2.64 2.85 7.31
N GLY A 75 1.36 2.45 7.40
CA GLY A 75 0.92 1.09 7.68
C GLY A 75 -0.25 0.66 6.79
N THR A 76 -0.59 -0.62 6.84
CA THR A 76 -1.79 -1.17 6.18
C THR A 76 -2.95 -1.41 7.15
N ASP A 77 -2.73 -1.13 8.44
CA ASP A 77 -3.66 -1.24 9.54
C ASP A 77 -3.25 -0.28 10.68
N PHE A 78 -3.72 -0.53 11.91
CA PHE A 78 -3.38 0.29 13.09
C PHE A 78 -2.47 -0.44 14.08
N SER A 79 -1.76 -1.50 13.67
CA SER A 79 -0.84 -2.25 14.53
C SER A 79 0.43 -1.46 14.87
N GLY A 80 0.74 -0.42 14.08
CA GLY A 80 2.03 0.26 14.12
C GLY A 80 3.16 -0.55 13.50
N THR A 81 2.84 -1.57 12.68
CA THR A 81 3.82 -2.29 11.86
C THR A 81 4.22 -1.42 10.66
N PRO A 82 5.49 -1.01 10.55
CA PRO A 82 5.95 -0.19 9.43
C PRO A 82 5.80 -0.89 8.07
N GLN A 83 5.19 -0.22 7.09
CA GLN A 83 5.12 -0.66 5.71
C GLN A 83 6.13 0.09 4.84
N ASP A 84 6.06 1.43 4.84
CA ASP A 84 6.96 2.31 4.11
C ASP A 84 7.38 3.52 4.99
N PRO A 85 8.61 4.04 4.88
CA PRO A 85 9.07 5.22 5.60
C PRO A 85 8.43 6.50 5.05
N ILE A 86 8.11 7.44 5.94
CA ILE A 86 7.85 8.82 5.54
C ILE A 86 9.19 9.46 5.15
N ASN A 87 9.31 9.93 3.91
CA ASN A 87 10.50 10.58 3.37
C ASN A 87 10.22 12.01 2.87
N LEU A 88 8.97 12.50 2.97
CA LEU A 88 8.63 13.88 2.60
C LEU A 88 7.73 14.50 3.66
N ILE A 89 8.04 15.73 4.05
CA ILE A 89 7.27 16.52 5.00
C ILE A 89 7.01 17.89 4.37
N PHE A 90 5.76 18.33 4.34
CA PHE A 90 5.35 19.58 3.73
C PHE A 90 4.82 20.54 4.79
N CYS A 91 5.23 21.80 4.70
CA CYS A 91 4.73 22.90 5.52
C CYS A 91 4.34 24.12 4.67
N GLY A 92 3.78 25.16 5.29
CA GLY A 92 3.23 26.32 4.59
C GLY A 92 1.87 25.98 3.96
N HIS A 93 1.73 26.13 2.64
CA HIS A 93 0.55 25.72 1.87
C HIS A 93 0.54 24.20 1.62
N ALA A 94 0.61 23.42 2.70
CA ALA A 94 0.76 21.97 2.67
C ALA A 94 -0.59 21.23 2.74
N ASP A 95 -1.57 21.62 1.93
CA ASP A 95 -2.77 20.81 1.71
C ASP A 95 -2.45 19.73 0.65
N PRO A 96 -2.74 18.44 0.90
CA PRO A 96 -2.51 17.37 -0.09
C PRO A 96 -3.14 17.64 -1.45
N ARG A 97 -4.27 18.36 -1.50
CA ARG A 97 -5.00 18.70 -2.73
C ARG A 97 -4.27 19.77 -3.54
N ASP A 98 -3.64 20.71 -2.86
CA ASP A 98 -2.85 21.76 -3.48
C ASP A 98 -1.54 21.19 -4.03
N ILE A 99 -0.85 20.35 -3.25
CA ILE A 99 0.36 19.63 -3.68
C ILE A 99 0.03 18.73 -4.88
N ARG A 100 -1.08 18.01 -4.84
CA ARG A 100 -1.57 17.21 -5.98
C ARG A 100 -1.77 18.06 -7.23
N THR A 101 -2.45 19.20 -7.10
CA THR A 101 -2.71 20.10 -8.22
C THR A 101 -1.41 20.63 -8.81
N ALA A 102 -0.43 20.97 -7.97
CA ALA A 102 0.89 21.39 -8.39
C ALA A 102 1.60 20.31 -9.22
N LEU A 103 1.69 19.08 -8.70
CA LEU A 103 2.37 17.97 -9.38
C LEU A 103 1.69 17.59 -10.71
N MET A 104 0.35 17.55 -10.75
CA MET A 104 -0.41 17.21 -11.96
C MET A 104 -0.40 18.31 -13.04
N SER A 105 0.05 19.52 -12.71
CA SER A 105 0.14 20.62 -13.66
C SER A 105 1.35 20.55 -14.61
N LEU A 106 2.32 19.67 -14.30
CA LEU A 106 3.60 19.59 -14.98
C LEU A 106 3.54 18.67 -16.23
N ASP A 107 4.33 19.01 -17.26
CA ASP A 107 4.38 18.35 -18.57
C ASP A 107 5.25 17.07 -18.65
N GLY A 108 5.85 16.67 -17.52
CA GLY A 108 6.74 15.51 -17.43
C GLY A 108 8.19 15.72 -17.92
N ASP A 109 8.55 16.87 -18.52
CA ASP A 109 9.93 17.10 -18.97
C ASP A 109 10.88 17.45 -17.81
N ARG A 110 11.66 16.45 -17.40
CA ARG A 110 12.66 16.56 -16.34
C ARG A 110 14.09 16.54 -16.86
N THR A 111 14.30 16.73 -18.17
CA THR A 111 15.63 16.61 -18.79
C THR A 111 16.63 17.65 -18.25
N ALA A 112 16.16 18.83 -17.84
CA ALA A 112 16.97 19.86 -17.18
C ALA A 112 17.59 19.39 -15.85
N PHE A 113 17.03 18.36 -15.23
CA PHE A 113 17.50 17.75 -13.98
C PHE A 113 18.22 16.41 -14.22
N GLY A 114 18.55 16.08 -15.47
CA GLY A 114 19.31 14.88 -15.82
C GLY A 114 18.50 13.59 -15.93
N TYR A 115 17.17 13.66 -15.78
CA TYR A 115 16.31 12.51 -16.01
C TYR A 115 16.17 12.20 -17.50
N PRO A 116 16.19 10.91 -17.90
CA PRO A 116 16.10 10.53 -19.30
C PRO A 116 14.67 10.79 -19.84
N PRO A 117 14.52 11.11 -21.14
CA PRO A 117 13.22 11.33 -21.76
C PRO A 117 12.51 10.00 -22.10
N VAL A 118 12.40 9.09 -21.13
CA VAL A 118 11.76 7.77 -21.27
C VAL A 118 10.88 7.48 -20.05
N GLN A 119 9.87 6.64 -20.20
CA GLN A 119 9.01 6.27 -19.09
C GLN A 119 9.78 5.46 -18.02
N PRO A 120 9.46 5.63 -16.73
CA PRO A 120 8.48 6.58 -16.18
C PRO A 120 9.01 8.02 -16.00
N PHE A 121 10.30 8.26 -16.24
CA PHE A 121 10.98 9.53 -15.93
C PHE A 121 10.44 10.77 -16.66
N ASN A 122 9.83 10.59 -17.83
CA ASN A 122 9.19 11.65 -18.60
C ASN A 122 7.65 11.66 -18.53
N SER A 123 7.05 10.84 -17.67
CA SER A 123 5.60 10.80 -17.48
C SER A 123 5.09 12.02 -16.72
N THR A 124 3.80 12.33 -16.87
CA THR A 124 3.08 13.29 -16.03
C THR A 124 2.54 12.57 -14.80
N TRP A 125 2.30 13.32 -13.71
CA TRP A 125 1.61 12.77 -12.55
C TRP A 125 0.12 12.57 -12.84
N GLU A 126 -0.43 11.48 -12.33
CA GLU A 126 -1.86 11.15 -12.37
C GLU A 126 -2.30 10.58 -11.02
N ASP A 127 -3.60 10.63 -10.71
CA ASP A 127 -4.16 9.93 -9.55
C ASP A 127 -3.78 8.45 -9.60
N ALA A 128 -3.21 7.91 -8.54
CA ALA A 128 -2.77 6.52 -8.52
C ALA A 128 -3.84 5.59 -7.97
N ILE A 129 -3.97 4.42 -8.59
CA ILE A 129 -4.52 3.22 -7.95
C ILE A 129 -3.46 2.62 -7.02
N GLY A 130 -3.86 2.44 -5.75
CA GLY A 130 -3.09 1.76 -4.71
C GLY A 130 -3.92 1.58 -3.45
N ASP A 131 -3.45 0.68 -2.57
CA ASP A 131 -4.14 0.40 -1.31
C ASP A 131 -4.21 1.64 -0.42
N MET A 132 -5.29 1.75 0.37
CA MET A 132 -5.36 2.69 1.47
C MET A 132 -4.32 2.32 2.53
N GLN A 133 -3.43 3.26 2.83
CA GLN A 133 -2.49 3.15 3.94
C GLN A 133 -2.91 4.11 5.07
N THR A 134 -2.40 3.85 6.26
CA THR A 134 -2.57 4.67 7.46
C THR A 134 -1.28 5.36 7.85
N SER A 135 -1.37 6.52 8.51
CA SER A 135 -0.27 7.11 9.28
C SER A 135 -0.82 7.70 10.58
N TYR A 136 0.06 8.25 11.42
CA TYR A 136 -0.31 8.75 12.74
C TYR A 136 0.38 10.08 13.06
N GLY A 137 -0.39 11.09 13.45
CA GLY A 137 0.08 12.37 13.99
C GLY A 137 -0.49 12.60 15.40
N THR A 138 0.27 13.22 16.30
CA THR A 138 -0.17 13.42 17.70
C THR A 138 -1.38 14.34 17.80
N GLY A 139 -1.52 15.32 16.91
CA GLY A 139 -2.66 16.24 16.86
C GLY A 139 -3.91 15.61 16.23
N GLU A 140 -3.71 14.77 15.23
CA GLU A 140 -4.76 14.28 14.35
C GLU A 140 -5.23 12.86 14.69
N GLY A 141 -4.39 12.07 15.35
CA GLY A 141 -4.60 10.64 15.52
C GLY A 141 -4.20 9.85 14.28
N TRP A 142 -4.86 8.73 14.03
CA TRP A 142 -4.66 7.98 12.81
C TRP A 142 -5.38 8.64 11.62
N ASN A 143 -4.69 8.69 10.49
CA ASN A 143 -5.20 9.24 9.23
C ASN A 143 -4.99 8.26 8.07
N GLY A 144 -5.61 8.57 6.93
CA GLY A 144 -5.53 7.75 5.72
C GLY A 144 -4.79 8.45 4.59
N SER A 145 -4.58 7.71 3.50
CA SER A 145 -4.01 8.23 2.26
C SER A 145 -5.03 8.38 1.13
N PRO A 146 -6.05 9.27 1.25
CA PRO A 146 -7.07 9.42 0.22
C PRO A 146 -6.50 10.03 -1.08
N VAL A 147 -5.39 10.77 -1.00
CA VAL A 147 -4.71 11.37 -2.15
C VAL A 147 -3.42 10.61 -2.42
N GLN A 148 -3.33 9.97 -3.59
CA GLN A 148 -2.15 9.24 -4.05
C GLN A 148 -1.90 9.57 -5.52
N LEU A 149 -0.64 9.66 -5.94
CA LEU A 149 -0.26 9.97 -7.32
C LEU A 149 0.82 9.04 -7.83
N ALA A 150 0.76 8.72 -9.13
CA ALA A 150 1.79 7.98 -9.82
C ALA A 150 2.34 8.77 -10.99
N CYS A 151 3.62 8.58 -11.27
CA CYS A 151 4.28 9.04 -12.48
C CYS A 151 4.80 7.80 -13.23
N GLY A 152 4.14 7.47 -14.33
CA GLY A 152 4.35 6.23 -15.08
C GLY A 152 3.10 5.34 -15.10
N PRO A 153 2.98 4.42 -16.07
CA PRO A 153 1.89 3.46 -16.11
C PRO A 153 1.89 2.56 -14.87
N TYR A 154 0.78 1.85 -14.62
CA TYR A 154 0.66 0.91 -13.50
C TYR A 154 1.83 -0.09 -13.41
N GLY A 155 2.37 -0.51 -14.55
CA GLY A 155 3.65 -1.22 -14.63
C GLY A 155 4.33 -1.02 -15.99
N PRO A 156 5.63 -1.37 -16.12
CA PRO A 156 6.40 -2.13 -15.15
C PRO A 156 7.11 -1.28 -14.09
N LEU A 157 7.37 0.01 -14.32
CA LEU A 157 8.08 0.90 -13.39
C LEU A 157 7.29 2.19 -13.20
N ARG A 158 7.22 2.68 -11.97
CA ARG A 158 6.60 3.99 -11.66
C ARG A 158 7.17 4.61 -10.40
N PHE A 159 7.02 5.92 -10.30
CA PHE A 159 7.12 6.64 -9.03
C PHE A 159 5.72 6.76 -8.44
N HIS A 160 5.60 6.62 -7.13
CA HIS A 160 4.32 6.68 -6.42
C HIS A 160 4.50 7.52 -5.16
N ILE A 161 3.52 8.36 -4.85
CA ILE A 161 3.47 9.14 -3.61
C ILE A 161 2.08 9.04 -2.96
N ARG A 162 2.05 8.91 -1.64
CA ARG A 162 0.86 8.91 -0.80
C ARG A 162 0.93 10.05 0.20
N PHE A 163 -0.14 10.83 0.34
CA PHE A 163 -0.20 11.97 1.26
C PHE A 163 -1.07 11.68 2.47
N PHE A 164 -0.63 12.16 3.64
CA PHE A 164 -1.33 12.05 4.92
C PHE A 164 -1.39 13.45 5.56
N LYS A 165 -2.60 13.95 5.86
CA LYS A 165 -2.76 15.28 6.46
C LYS A 165 -2.49 15.23 7.96
N MET A 166 -1.65 16.14 8.45
CA MET A 166 -1.32 16.29 9.88
C MET A 166 -1.46 17.77 10.31
N GLY A 167 -2.71 18.23 10.41
CA GLY A 167 -3.01 19.58 10.86
C GLY A 167 -2.65 20.60 9.79
N GLU A 168 -1.68 21.48 10.06
CA GLU A 168 -1.14 22.40 9.05
C GLU A 168 -0.10 21.72 8.13
N TRP A 169 0.39 20.54 8.54
CA TRP A 169 1.39 19.77 7.80
C TRP A 169 0.75 18.74 6.88
N THR A 170 1.54 18.27 5.93
CA THR A 170 1.29 17.01 5.21
C THR A 170 2.56 16.20 5.26
N VAL A 171 2.47 14.92 5.57
CA VAL A 171 3.58 13.99 5.37
C VAL A 171 3.29 13.09 4.18
N ALA A 172 4.34 12.57 3.55
CA ALA A 172 4.18 11.66 2.45
C ALA A 172 5.23 10.55 2.45
N ASN A 173 4.79 9.41 1.96
CA ASN A 173 5.66 8.34 1.54
C ASN A 173 5.72 8.35 0.01
N ALA A 174 6.92 8.55 -0.54
CA ALA A 174 7.22 8.43 -1.95
C ALA A 174 8.18 7.26 -2.21
N HIS A 175 7.90 6.45 -3.21
CA HIS A 175 8.73 5.30 -3.59
C HIS A 175 8.78 5.10 -5.11
N PHE A 176 9.92 4.62 -5.58
CA PHE A 176 10.13 4.15 -6.94
C PHE A 176 10.01 2.63 -6.91
N GLU A 177 9.16 2.07 -7.76
CA GLU A 177 8.77 0.67 -7.65
C GLU A 177 8.66 -0.03 -8.99
N VAL A 178 8.75 -1.37 -8.95
CA VAL A 178 8.52 -2.26 -10.08
C VAL A 178 7.31 -3.13 -9.83
N GLN A 179 6.42 -3.26 -10.81
CA GLN A 179 5.32 -4.21 -10.75
C GLN A 179 5.90 -5.63 -10.77
N ILE A 180 5.49 -6.47 -9.82
CA ILE A 180 5.80 -7.90 -9.88
C ILE A 180 4.94 -8.48 -11.02
N PRO A 181 5.53 -9.08 -12.06
CA PRO A 181 4.78 -9.54 -13.23
C PRO A 181 3.65 -10.51 -12.87
N GLY A 182 2.46 -10.28 -13.43
CA GLY A 182 1.29 -11.14 -13.20
C GLY A 182 0.60 -10.91 -11.84
N THR A 183 0.86 -9.78 -11.19
CA THR A 183 0.33 -9.42 -9.86
C THR A 183 -0.17 -7.97 -9.84
N ALA A 184 -0.91 -7.62 -8.79
CA ALA A 184 -1.22 -6.23 -8.42
C ALA A 184 -0.17 -5.61 -7.48
N ASP A 185 0.83 -6.39 -7.09
CA ASP A 185 1.84 -5.99 -6.12
C ASP A 185 3.02 -5.31 -6.81
N HIS A 186 3.64 -4.41 -6.06
CA HIS A 186 4.85 -3.71 -6.45
C HIS A 186 5.95 -3.96 -5.43
N GLN A 187 7.17 -4.14 -5.94
CA GLN A 187 8.37 -4.15 -5.14
C GLN A 187 8.97 -2.74 -5.16
N VAL A 188 9.06 -2.12 -3.98
CA VAL A 188 9.80 -0.87 -3.83
C VAL A 188 11.28 -1.10 -4.15
N LEU A 189 11.83 -0.24 -4.99
CA LEU A 189 13.23 -0.24 -5.41
C LEU A 189 14.05 0.86 -4.74
N SER A 190 13.44 2.01 -4.42
CA SER A 190 14.11 3.11 -3.71
C SER A 190 13.12 4.13 -3.17
N TRP A 191 13.33 4.59 -1.93
CA TRP A 191 12.65 5.78 -1.39
C TRP A 191 13.41 7.06 -1.75
N GLU A 192 14.74 7.06 -1.69
CA GLU A 192 15.59 8.21 -2.05
C GLU A 192 15.35 8.72 -3.47
N LYS A 193 15.27 7.81 -4.44
CA LYS A 193 15.07 8.22 -5.83
C LYS A 193 13.70 8.82 -6.06
N ALA A 194 12.69 8.41 -5.30
CA ALA A 194 11.36 9.00 -5.37
C ALA A 194 11.29 10.33 -4.63
N GLU A 195 11.95 10.46 -3.49
CA GLU A 195 12.11 11.72 -2.78
C GLU A 195 12.73 12.79 -3.69
N GLN A 196 13.89 12.48 -4.30
CA GLN A 196 14.59 13.34 -5.26
C GLN A 196 13.69 13.70 -6.46
N PHE A 197 12.92 12.74 -6.97
CA PHE A 197 12.04 12.93 -8.11
C PHE A 197 10.90 13.90 -7.79
N VAL A 198 10.25 13.73 -6.63
CA VAL A 198 9.18 14.62 -6.16
C VAL A 198 9.73 16.01 -5.86
N MET A 199 10.89 16.11 -5.22
CA MET A 199 11.58 17.38 -4.96
C MET A 199 11.79 18.17 -6.27
N VAL A 200 12.29 17.52 -7.32
CA VAL A 200 12.50 18.15 -8.63
C VAL A 200 11.20 18.70 -9.20
N ASP A 201 10.11 17.96 -9.12
CA ASP A 201 8.82 18.42 -9.63
C ASP A 201 8.23 19.56 -8.81
N LEU A 202 8.42 19.56 -7.49
CA LEU A 202 8.00 20.68 -6.66
C LEU A 202 8.80 21.95 -6.98
N ILE A 203 10.11 21.84 -7.22
CA ILE A 203 10.91 22.98 -7.71
C ILE A 203 10.36 23.48 -9.05
N ARG A 204 10.06 22.56 -9.99
CA ARG A 204 9.49 22.89 -11.31
C ARG A 204 8.12 23.55 -11.24
N SER A 205 7.33 23.24 -10.21
CA SER A 205 6.02 23.88 -9.98
C SER A 205 6.15 25.37 -9.63
N GLY A 206 7.33 25.81 -9.16
CA GLY A 206 7.56 27.18 -8.71
C GLY A 206 6.93 27.54 -7.37
N LEU A 207 6.40 26.54 -6.63
CA LEU A 207 5.74 26.75 -5.34
C LEU A 207 6.65 26.55 -4.12
N VAL A 208 7.86 26.01 -4.32
CA VAL A 208 8.84 25.83 -3.23
C VAL A 208 9.43 27.18 -2.83
N ASP A 209 9.60 27.40 -1.53
CA ASP A 209 10.25 28.60 -0.99
C ASP A 209 11.73 28.68 -1.42
N PRO A 210 12.16 29.68 -2.22
CA PRO A 210 13.54 29.76 -2.65
C PRO A 210 14.50 30.17 -1.51
N SER A 211 14.00 30.63 -0.37
CA SER A 211 14.81 31.16 0.73
C SER A 211 15.14 30.12 1.82
N THR A 212 14.23 29.17 2.05
CA THR A 212 14.37 28.14 3.10
C THR A 212 13.91 26.74 2.66
N GLY A 213 13.51 26.59 1.40
CA GLY A 213 12.40 25.68 1.06
C GLY A 213 12.65 24.19 1.07
N ILE A 214 13.87 23.69 1.19
CA ILE A 214 14.14 22.25 1.28
C ILE A 214 15.25 22.01 2.31
N VAL A 215 14.93 21.30 3.39
CA VAL A 215 15.85 21.00 4.49
C VAL A 215 15.70 19.52 4.88
N PRO A 216 16.80 18.74 4.96
CA PRO A 216 16.71 17.39 5.48
C PRO A 216 16.43 17.40 6.99
N THR A 217 15.63 16.45 7.47
CA THR A 217 15.45 16.21 8.90
C THR A 217 16.73 15.65 9.53
N ASP A 218 16.76 15.47 10.85
CA ASP A 218 17.61 14.42 11.44
C ASP A 218 17.11 13.03 11.00
N GLN A 219 17.85 11.97 11.32
CA GLN A 219 17.40 10.62 11.01
C GLN A 219 16.10 10.30 11.79
N ILE A 220 15.01 10.02 11.09
CA ILE A 220 13.68 9.73 11.65
C ILE A 220 13.23 8.29 11.42
N ASN A 221 13.81 7.56 10.47
CA ASN A 221 13.51 6.16 10.20
C ASN A 221 14.77 5.30 10.08
N ASP A 222 14.60 3.98 10.14
CA ASP A 222 15.69 3.01 10.06
C ASP A 222 16.35 3.05 8.67
N SER A 223 17.68 2.92 8.63
CA SER A 223 18.46 2.85 7.41
C SER A 223 19.52 1.74 7.50
N PRO A 224 19.49 0.72 6.63
CA PRO A 224 18.43 0.41 5.66
C PRO A 224 17.14 -0.09 6.35
N PHE A 225 16.00 0.05 5.69
CA PHE A 225 14.70 -0.36 6.25
C PHE A 225 14.19 -1.72 5.73
N ARG A 226 14.16 -1.94 4.41
CA ARG A 226 13.77 -3.22 3.78
C ARG A 226 14.72 -3.60 2.65
N THR A 227 14.51 -4.77 2.07
CA THR A 227 15.31 -5.29 0.97
C THR A 227 14.46 -5.54 -0.29
N ILE A 228 15.13 -5.55 -1.44
CA ILE A 228 14.64 -6.07 -2.72
C ILE A 228 14.99 -7.55 -2.75
N MET A 229 13.99 -8.40 -2.95
CA MET A 229 14.23 -9.83 -3.12
C MET A 229 15.22 -10.08 -4.25
N LYS A 230 16.23 -10.93 -4.01
CA LYS A 230 17.32 -11.19 -4.98
C LYS A 230 16.82 -11.61 -6.36
N ASP A 231 15.73 -12.37 -6.40
CA ASP A 231 15.17 -12.91 -7.65
C ASP A 231 14.51 -11.77 -8.46
N ILE A 232 13.83 -10.84 -7.80
CA ILE A 232 13.32 -9.62 -8.45
C ILE A 232 14.48 -8.73 -8.89
N TYR A 233 15.47 -8.53 -8.01
CA TYR A 233 16.64 -7.68 -8.29
C TYR A 233 17.43 -8.16 -9.53
N ASN A 234 17.65 -9.47 -9.62
CA ASN A 234 18.40 -10.11 -10.71
C ASN A 234 17.67 -10.08 -12.06
N GLU A 235 16.39 -9.70 -12.09
CA GLU A 235 15.61 -9.48 -13.30
C GLU A 235 15.54 -8.00 -13.70
N LEU A 236 15.95 -7.08 -12.82
CA LEU A 236 16.01 -5.66 -13.16
C LEU A 236 17.03 -5.41 -14.27
N PRO A 237 16.72 -4.53 -15.25
CA PRO A 237 17.71 -4.03 -16.20
C PRO A 237 18.91 -3.40 -15.48
N LEU A 238 20.10 -3.50 -16.09
CA LEU A 238 21.34 -2.98 -15.50
C LEU A 238 21.27 -1.48 -15.23
N GLU A 239 20.59 -0.74 -16.09
CA GLU A 239 20.36 0.69 -15.95
C GLU A 239 19.54 1.01 -14.71
N ILE A 240 18.53 0.18 -14.41
CA ILE A 240 17.71 0.35 -13.20
C ILE A 240 18.50 0.01 -11.95
N ARG A 241 19.31 -1.07 -11.97
CA ARG A 241 20.21 -1.41 -10.86
C ARG A 241 21.18 -0.27 -10.56
N GLY A 242 21.78 0.31 -11.60
CA GLY A 242 22.66 1.46 -11.48
C GLY A 242 21.92 2.72 -10.99
N PHE A 243 20.70 2.96 -11.48
CA PHE A 243 19.88 4.09 -11.06
C PHE A 243 19.52 4.06 -9.57
N ILE A 244 19.20 2.88 -9.03
CA ILE A 244 18.93 2.69 -7.59
C ILE A 244 20.20 2.45 -6.77
N GLU A 245 21.38 2.69 -7.35
CA GLU A 245 22.69 2.59 -6.71
C GLU A 245 23.01 1.20 -6.14
N GLY A 246 22.39 0.16 -6.68
CA GLY A 246 22.63 -1.22 -6.27
C GLY A 246 23.76 -1.91 -7.05
N PRO A 247 24.12 -3.15 -6.65
CA PRO A 247 25.10 -3.96 -7.38
C PRO A 247 24.75 -4.21 -8.86
N LEU A 248 25.63 -3.83 -9.77
CA LEU A 248 25.40 -4.02 -11.21
C LEU A 248 25.37 -5.50 -11.64
N GLY A 249 25.97 -6.40 -10.86
CA GLY A 249 25.96 -7.83 -11.13
C GLY A 249 24.72 -8.54 -10.57
N ASN A 250 24.60 -9.84 -10.85
CA ASN A 250 23.64 -10.66 -10.12
C ASN A 250 24.10 -10.86 -8.68
N VAL A 251 23.15 -10.88 -7.77
CA VAL A 251 23.36 -11.02 -6.32
C VAL A 251 22.89 -12.39 -5.84
N GLY A 252 23.55 -12.88 -4.78
CA GLY A 252 23.19 -14.16 -4.13
C GLY A 252 22.22 -14.03 -2.96
N ALA A 253 21.96 -12.81 -2.50
CA ALA A 253 21.12 -12.45 -1.36
C ALA A 253 20.32 -11.18 -1.68
N ASP A 254 19.30 -10.91 -0.89
CA ASP A 254 18.44 -9.73 -1.05
C ASP A 254 19.26 -8.44 -0.92
N VAL A 255 18.87 -7.40 -1.66
CA VAL A 255 19.61 -6.13 -1.74
C VAL A 255 18.93 -5.10 -0.84
N PRO A 256 19.63 -4.45 0.12
CA PRO A 256 19.06 -3.36 0.88
C PRO A 256 18.50 -2.26 -0.04
N ILE A 257 17.28 -1.82 0.22
CA ILE A 257 16.69 -0.67 -0.47
C ILE A 257 17.36 0.58 0.10
N GLY A 258 17.92 1.42 -0.78
CA GLY A 258 18.54 2.67 -0.41
C GLY A 258 17.54 3.62 0.27
N THR A 259 17.86 3.98 1.51
CA THR A 259 17.32 5.11 2.28
C THR A 259 18.40 5.62 3.22
N ASP A 260 18.50 6.92 3.46
CA ASP A 260 19.38 7.47 4.49
C ASP A 260 18.68 7.63 5.86
N GLY A 261 17.36 7.36 5.91
CA GLY A 261 16.53 7.50 7.11
C GLY A 261 16.17 8.95 7.43
N HIS A 262 16.45 9.89 6.55
CA HIS A 262 16.02 11.27 6.63
C HIS A 262 14.78 11.47 5.73
N ALA A 263 14.03 12.53 6.01
CA ALA A 263 13.02 13.07 5.10
C ALA A 263 13.42 14.48 4.66
N LEU A 264 12.87 14.95 3.55
CA LEU A 264 12.93 16.37 3.19
C LEU A 264 11.72 17.12 3.74
N VAL A 265 11.99 18.17 4.53
CA VAL A 265 11.02 19.21 4.85
C VAL A 265 10.99 20.22 3.72
N ILE A 266 9.82 20.37 3.09
CA ILE A 266 9.59 21.23 1.94
C ILE A 266 8.58 22.32 2.29
N ASN A 267 9.01 23.59 2.24
CA ASN A 267 8.13 24.73 2.48
C ASN A 267 7.43 25.17 1.19
N ILE A 268 6.10 25.10 1.19
CA ILE A 268 5.27 25.44 0.05
C ILE A 268 4.72 26.87 0.23
N LEU A 269 5.11 27.81 -0.63
CA LEU A 269 4.77 29.23 -0.55
C LEU A 269 3.36 29.58 -1.02
N GLY A 270 2.72 28.70 -1.79
CA GLY A 270 1.42 28.97 -2.37
C GLY A 270 0.79 27.74 -2.96
N ALA A 271 -0.43 27.91 -3.47
CA ALA A 271 -1.21 26.87 -4.11
C ALA A 271 -1.58 27.30 -5.53
N LEU A 272 -1.74 26.33 -6.42
CA LEU A 272 -2.42 26.55 -7.69
C LEU A 272 -3.93 26.42 -7.50
N PRO A 273 -4.75 27.16 -8.27
CA PRO A 273 -6.19 26.98 -8.23
C PRO A 273 -6.59 25.53 -8.57
N PRO A 274 -7.57 24.93 -7.87
CA PRO A 274 -8.00 23.58 -8.15
C PRO A 274 -8.58 23.47 -9.56
N VAL A 275 -8.18 22.43 -10.28
CA VAL A 275 -8.72 22.11 -11.60
C VAL A 275 -9.87 21.13 -11.44
N SER A 276 -11.10 21.64 -11.47
CA SER A 276 -12.32 20.83 -11.37
C SER A 276 -12.39 19.86 -12.55
N ASN A 277 -12.42 18.55 -12.25
CA ASN A 277 -12.47 17.51 -13.28
C ASN A 277 -12.87 16.15 -12.69
N VAL A 278 -13.14 15.18 -13.56
CA VAL A 278 -13.29 13.77 -13.23
C VAL A 278 -12.18 12.99 -13.92
N TYR A 279 -11.34 12.33 -13.14
CA TYR A 279 -10.26 11.46 -13.61
C TYR A 279 -10.69 10.00 -13.43
N VAL A 280 -10.50 9.18 -14.46
CA VAL A 280 -10.86 7.76 -14.43
C VAL A 280 -9.68 6.93 -14.89
N GLN A 281 -9.29 5.95 -14.08
CA GLN A 281 -8.40 4.87 -14.47
C GLN A 281 -9.18 3.57 -14.49
N ASP A 282 -8.98 2.78 -15.53
CA ASP A 282 -9.69 1.52 -15.72
C ASP A 282 -8.81 0.52 -16.48
N PHE A 283 -8.43 -0.59 -15.85
CA PHE A 283 -7.58 -1.60 -16.46
C PHE A 283 -7.79 -2.99 -15.85
N ILE A 284 -7.25 -4.01 -16.53
CA ILE A 284 -7.30 -5.41 -16.11
C ILE A 284 -5.90 -5.89 -15.78
N ILE A 285 -5.75 -6.52 -14.62
CA ILE A 285 -4.59 -7.33 -14.28
C ILE A 285 -4.91 -8.79 -14.58
N ASN A 286 -4.05 -9.44 -15.36
CA ASN A 286 -4.16 -10.88 -15.60
C ASN A 286 -3.20 -11.60 -14.67
N TYR A 287 -3.76 -12.33 -13.70
CA TYR A 287 -3.02 -13.24 -12.85
C TYR A 287 -2.59 -14.47 -13.65
N GLY A 288 -1.42 -15.01 -13.32
CA GLY A 288 -0.84 -16.19 -13.96
C GLY A 288 0.45 -16.62 -13.29
N GLN A 289 0.41 -16.78 -11.97
CA GLN A 289 1.59 -17.02 -11.15
C GLN A 289 1.36 -18.04 -10.03
N VAL A 290 2.45 -18.68 -9.61
CA VAL A 290 2.50 -19.55 -8.44
C VAL A 290 2.81 -18.70 -7.22
N VAL A 291 1.92 -18.70 -6.23
CA VAL A 291 2.07 -17.93 -4.99
C VAL A 291 1.88 -18.83 -3.78
N PRO A 292 2.50 -18.51 -2.63
CA PRO A 292 2.10 -19.11 -1.36
C PRO A 292 0.61 -18.86 -1.14
N ARG A 293 -0.11 -19.84 -0.59
CA ARG A 293 -1.53 -19.68 -0.30
C ARG A 293 -1.72 -18.52 0.69
N PRO A 294 -2.43 -17.44 0.32
CA PRO A 294 -2.41 -16.19 1.08
C PRO A 294 -3.18 -16.27 2.41
N PHE A 295 -4.15 -17.18 2.52
CA PHE A 295 -4.89 -17.47 3.75
C PHE A 295 -5.32 -18.94 3.74
N CYS A 296 -5.70 -19.49 4.90
CA CYS A 296 -5.96 -20.94 5.03
C CYS A 296 -4.75 -21.83 4.64
N SER A 297 -3.53 -21.34 4.81
CA SER A 297 -2.32 -22.11 4.51
C SER A 297 -2.11 -23.24 5.53
N SER A 298 -1.79 -24.43 5.03
CA SER A 298 -1.41 -25.60 5.83
C SER A 298 0.08 -25.65 6.19
N GLY A 299 0.89 -24.73 5.65
CA GLY A 299 2.31 -24.65 5.92
C GLY A 299 3.10 -23.92 4.82
N PRO A 300 4.43 -23.81 4.97
CA PRO A 300 5.30 -23.04 4.07
C PRO A 300 5.41 -23.62 2.65
N MET A 301 4.92 -24.85 2.43
CA MET A 301 4.90 -25.52 1.12
C MET A 301 3.50 -25.54 0.49
N ASP A 302 2.54 -24.83 1.06
CA ASP A 302 1.18 -24.72 0.52
C ASP A 302 1.12 -23.60 -0.53
N TYR A 303 1.31 -23.96 -1.80
CA TYR A 303 1.28 -23.05 -2.94
C TYR A 303 0.06 -23.29 -3.81
N VAL A 304 -0.35 -22.23 -4.49
CA VAL A 304 -1.40 -22.25 -5.50
C VAL A 304 -0.94 -21.53 -6.75
N TYR A 305 -1.32 -22.04 -7.91
CA TYR A 305 -1.27 -21.29 -9.16
C TYR A 305 -2.58 -20.53 -9.32
N VAL A 306 -2.49 -19.20 -9.41
CA VAL A 306 -3.64 -18.30 -9.55
C VAL A 306 -3.64 -17.72 -10.95
N GLU A 307 -4.76 -17.89 -11.65
CA GLU A 307 -4.95 -17.41 -13.02
C GLU A 307 -6.30 -16.73 -13.21
N GLY A 308 -6.32 -15.64 -13.96
CA GLY A 308 -7.54 -14.97 -14.38
C GLY A 308 -7.49 -13.45 -14.25
N PRO A 309 -8.51 -12.75 -14.77
CA PRO A 309 -8.55 -11.29 -14.77
C PRO A 309 -9.10 -10.73 -13.45
N VAL A 310 -8.52 -9.62 -13.02
CA VAL A 310 -9.10 -8.68 -12.04
C VAL A 310 -9.22 -7.32 -12.70
N GLN A 311 -10.45 -6.82 -12.82
CA GLN A 311 -10.74 -5.46 -13.26
C GLN A 311 -10.50 -4.50 -12.09
N MET A 312 -9.81 -3.39 -12.36
CA MET A 312 -9.58 -2.32 -11.40
C MET A 312 -10.06 -1.00 -12.01
N THR A 313 -10.86 -0.26 -11.25
CA THR A 313 -11.39 1.03 -11.68
C THR A 313 -11.27 2.04 -10.54
N GLN A 314 -10.70 3.21 -10.82
CA GLN A 314 -10.68 4.35 -9.91
C GLN A 314 -11.31 5.56 -10.58
N THR A 315 -12.17 6.25 -9.84
CA THR A 315 -12.72 7.55 -10.21
C THR A 315 -12.34 8.59 -9.17
N VAL A 316 -11.68 9.66 -9.60
CA VAL A 316 -11.40 10.83 -8.78
C VAL A 316 -12.21 12.02 -9.29
N LYS A 317 -12.89 12.71 -8.39
CA LYS A 317 -13.64 13.93 -8.67
C LYS A 317 -13.05 15.07 -7.87
N VAL A 318 -12.71 16.14 -8.58
CA VAL A 318 -12.29 17.41 -7.98
C VAL A 318 -13.34 18.45 -8.35
N ALA A 319 -13.91 19.11 -7.34
CA ALA A 319 -14.87 20.18 -7.53
C ALA A 319 -14.18 21.55 -7.62
N HIS A 320 -14.93 22.58 -8.02
CA HIS A 320 -14.42 23.95 -8.17
C HIS A 320 -13.92 24.59 -6.86
N ASP A 321 -14.43 24.13 -5.72
CA ASP A 321 -13.99 24.54 -4.38
C ASP A 321 -12.74 23.76 -3.90
N GLY A 322 -12.20 22.87 -4.75
CA GLY A 322 -11.09 21.99 -4.40
C GLY A 322 -11.50 20.78 -3.57
N SER A 323 -12.79 20.53 -3.33
CA SER A 323 -13.23 19.28 -2.68
C SER A 323 -12.81 18.07 -3.53
N TYR A 324 -12.19 17.09 -2.88
CA TYR A 324 -11.65 15.87 -3.48
C TYR A 324 -12.47 14.66 -3.07
N ALA A 325 -12.75 13.77 -4.03
CA ALA A 325 -13.41 12.50 -3.81
C ALA A 325 -12.81 11.40 -4.69
N MET A 326 -12.38 10.29 -4.08
CA MET A 326 -11.90 9.09 -4.75
C MET A 326 -12.83 7.91 -4.46
N ASP A 327 -13.18 7.15 -5.50
CA ASP A 327 -13.87 5.87 -5.40
C ASP A 327 -13.08 4.83 -6.21
N PHE A 328 -12.67 3.73 -5.57
CA PHE A 328 -11.94 2.64 -6.20
C PHE A 328 -12.68 1.31 -6.04
N GLN A 329 -12.61 0.48 -7.07
CA GLN A 329 -13.21 -0.85 -7.13
C GLN A 329 -12.23 -1.83 -7.79
N ALA A 330 -12.08 -3.02 -7.20
CA ALA A 330 -11.51 -4.17 -7.89
C ALA A 330 -12.43 -5.39 -7.80
N SER A 331 -12.54 -6.13 -8.91
CA SER A 331 -13.34 -7.35 -8.95
C SER A 331 -12.80 -8.36 -9.96
N GLY A 332 -12.88 -9.65 -9.61
CA GLY A 332 -12.42 -10.72 -10.49
C GLY A 332 -12.94 -12.09 -10.09
N THR A 333 -12.85 -13.02 -11.03
CA THR A 333 -13.06 -14.45 -10.81
C THR A 333 -11.82 -15.17 -11.32
N LEU A 334 -11.15 -15.87 -10.42
CA LEU A 334 -9.86 -16.51 -10.65
C LEU A 334 -10.01 -18.02 -10.59
N THR A 335 -9.17 -18.71 -11.33
CA THR A 335 -8.91 -20.14 -11.17
C THR A 335 -7.73 -20.31 -10.23
N VAL A 336 -7.89 -21.12 -9.19
CA VAL A 336 -6.86 -21.40 -8.18
C VAL A 336 -6.56 -22.88 -8.18
N ILE A 337 -5.33 -23.26 -8.48
CA ILE A 337 -4.93 -24.66 -8.62
C ILE A 337 -3.91 -24.99 -7.52
N PRO A 338 -4.15 -25.95 -6.63
CA PRO A 338 -3.13 -26.44 -5.70
C PRO A 338 -1.87 -26.85 -6.48
N PHE A 339 -0.69 -26.37 -6.05
CA PHE A 339 0.51 -26.45 -6.84
C PHE A 339 1.72 -26.91 -6.02
N ASP A 340 2.51 -27.84 -6.54
CA ASP A 340 3.79 -28.24 -5.97
C ASP A 340 4.90 -27.36 -6.58
N PRO A 341 5.49 -26.44 -5.80
CA PRO A 341 6.53 -25.55 -6.30
C PRO A 341 7.86 -26.28 -6.54
N ILE A 342 8.10 -27.46 -5.95
CA ILE A 342 9.35 -28.20 -6.15
C ILE A 342 9.34 -28.86 -7.53
N ASN A 343 8.24 -29.53 -7.86
CA ASN A 343 8.11 -30.29 -9.09
C ASN A 343 7.47 -29.48 -10.24
N MET A 344 6.98 -28.28 -9.95
CA MET A 344 6.32 -27.40 -10.92
C MET A 344 5.10 -28.03 -11.59
N VAL A 345 4.27 -28.72 -10.78
CA VAL A 345 3.07 -29.41 -11.26
C VAL A 345 1.85 -29.14 -10.38
N PRO A 346 0.63 -29.08 -10.96
CA PRO A 346 -0.61 -29.13 -10.21
C PRO A 346 -0.72 -30.42 -9.37
N ILE A 347 -1.23 -30.29 -8.14
CA ILE A 347 -1.41 -31.41 -7.19
C ILE A 347 -2.84 -31.59 -6.71
N GLY A 348 -3.80 -30.85 -7.28
CA GLY A 348 -5.21 -30.95 -6.95
C GLY A 348 -6.10 -30.42 -8.07
N ASP A 349 -7.41 -30.58 -7.88
CA ASP A 349 -8.40 -30.06 -8.82
C ASP A 349 -8.44 -28.51 -8.75
N PRO A 350 -8.69 -27.83 -9.89
CA PRO A 350 -8.90 -26.38 -9.89
C PRO A 350 -10.10 -25.96 -9.04
N LEU A 351 -9.90 -24.88 -8.30
CA LEU A 351 -10.88 -24.18 -7.48
C LEU A 351 -11.23 -22.84 -8.14
N THR A 352 -12.39 -22.28 -7.78
CA THR A 352 -12.76 -20.92 -8.19
C THR A 352 -12.53 -19.97 -7.03
N ALA A 353 -11.87 -18.84 -7.26
CA ALA A 353 -11.80 -17.75 -6.30
C ALA A 353 -12.52 -16.50 -6.81
N GLU A 354 -13.17 -15.78 -5.90
CA GLU A 354 -13.78 -14.48 -6.18
C GLU A 354 -13.04 -13.40 -5.41
N VAL A 355 -12.75 -12.29 -6.08
CA VAL A 355 -12.08 -11.11 -5.52
C VAL A 355 -13.04 -9.93 -5.55
N ARG A 356 -13.11 -9.20 -4.43
CA ARG A 356 -13.80 -7.92 -4.28
C ARG A 356 -12.97 -6.99 -3.43
N GLU A 357 -12.91 -5.72 -3.80
CA GLU A 357 -12.23 -4.70 -3.02
C GLU A 357 -12.83 -3.34 -3.33
N THR A 358 -13.08 -2.53 -2.31
CA THR A 358 -13.66 -1.18 -2.46
C THR A 358 -13.00 -0.20 -1.51
N HIS A 359 -12.51 0.90 -2.05
CA HIS A 359 -11.94 2.00 -1.28
C HIS A 359 -12.65 3.30 -1.63
N ALA A 360 -12.74 4.20 -0.68
CA ALA A 360 -13.25 5.53 -0.91
C ALA A 360 -12.50 6.53 -0.03
N GLY A 361 -12.22 7.70 -0.59
CA GLY A 361 -11.53 8.80 0.08
C GLY A 361 -12.24 10.12 -0.18
N ARG A 362 -12.31 11.00 0.82
CA ARG A 362 -12.84 12.36 0.68
C ARG A 362 -11.92 13.32 1.42
N MET A 363 -11.71 14.51 0.85
CA MET A 363 -10.97 15.59 1.51
C MET A 363 -11.56 16.93 1.11
N ASN A 364 -11.90 17.76 2.10
CA ASN A 364 -12.42 19.11 1.92
C ASN A 364 -12.01 20.01 3.09
N GLU A 365 -12.52 21.25 3.14
CA GLU A 365 -12.22 22.21 4.21
C GLU A 365 -12.68 21.75 5.61
N TRP A 366 -13.58 20.77 5.70
CA TRP A 366 -14.13 20.24 6.95
C TRP A 366 -13.35 19.03 7.47
N GLY A 367 -12.43 18.49 6.68
CA GLY A 367 -11.56 17.39 7.06
C GLY A 367 -11.43 16.33 5.98
N GLU A 368 -10.86 15.21 6.39
CA GLU A 368 -10.64 14.04 5.55
C GLU A 368 -11.41 12.82 6.06
N TRP A 369 -11.68 11.92 5.14
CA TRP A 369 -12.34 10.64 5.40
C TRP A 369 -11.74 9.58 4.48
N SER A 370 -11.50 8.39 4.98
CA SER A 370 -11.05 7.25 4.19
C SER A 370 -11.67 5.95 4.69
N SER A 371 -12.07 5.09 3.78
CA SER A 371 -12.60 3.75 4.08
C SER A 371 -12.09 2.76 3.02
N SER A 372 -11.97 1.50 3.38
CA SER A 372 -11.48 0.38 2.57
C SER A 372 -12.20 -0.89 2.99
N VAL A 373 -12.47 -1.83 2.09
CA VAL A 373 -12.86 -3.23 2.35
C VAL A 373 -12.12 -4.10 1.35
N VAL A 374 -11.66 -5.30 1.74
CA VAL A 374 -11.15 -6.32 0.82
C VAL A 374 -11.83 -7.65 1.15
N TYR A 375 -12.36 -8.39 0.20
CA TYR A 375 -13.00 -9.69 0.44
C TYR A 375 -12.63 -10.72 -0.65
N GLN A 376 -12.14 -11.89 -0.26
CA GLN A 376 -11.69 -12.96 -1.15
C GLN A 376 -12.23 -14.32 -0.70
N LYS A 377 -12.84 -15.08 -1.60
CA LYS A 377 -13.55 -16.34 -1.32
C LYS A 377 -13.07 -17.44 -2.26
N LEU A 378 -12.90 -18.67 -1.76
CA LEU A 378 -12.45 -19.85 -2.49
C LEU A 378 -13.54 -20.95 -2.47
N MET A 379 -13.90 -21.45 -3.64
CA MET A 379 -15.02 -22.35 -3.91
C MET A 379 -14.53 -23.68 -4.49
N PRO A 380 -15.24 -24.81 -4.24
CA PRO A 380 -16.60 -24.90 -3.70
C PRO A 380 -16.68 -24.91 -2.16
N VAL A 381 -17.66 -24.19 -1.61
CA VAL A 381 -17.96 -24.11 -0.16
C VAL A 381 -18.21 -25.46 0.53
N THR A 382 -18.50 -26.51 -0.24
CA THR A 382 -18.88 -27.84 0.25
C THR A 382 -17.70 -28.74 0.64
N GLU A 383 -16.46 -28.34 0.36
CA GLU A 383 -15.28 -29.14 0.64
C GLU A 383 -14.58 -28.72 1.95
N PRO A 384 -14.02 -29.68 2.72
CA PRO A 384 -13.14 -29.38 3.84
C PRO A 384 -11.96 -28.48 3.39
N GLY A 385 -11.86 -27.28 3.95
CA GLY A 385 -10.88 -26.25 3.55
C GLY A 385 -11.43 -25.12 2.68
N SER A 386 -12.74 -25.05 2.46
CA SER A 386 -13.37 -23.96 1.70
C SER A 386 -13.19 -22.58 2.35
N GLY A 387 -12.63 -21.63 1.61
CA GLY A 387 -11.96 -20.44 2.15
C GLY A 387 -12.70 -19.12 1.95
N ARG A 388 -12.48 -18.16 2.86
CA ARG A 388 -13.05 -16.81 2.90
C ARG A 388 -12.01 -15.89 3.55
N LEU A 389 -11.87 -14.64 3.15
CA LEU A 389 -11.12 -13.59 3.86
C LEU A 389 -11.82 -12.27 3.59
N PHE A 390 -12.09 -11.48 4.62
CA PHE A 390 -12.68 -10.15 4.58
C PHE A 390 -11.74 -9.21 5.34
N LYS A 391 -11.57 -7.96 4.94
CA LYS A 391 -10.95 -6.90 5.72
C LYS A 391 -11.72 -5.62 5.48
N TRP A 392 -11.74 -4.69 6.41
CA TRP A 392 -12.35 -3.37 6.33
C TRP A 392 -11.47 -2.40 7.12
N LEU A 393 -11.27 -1.18 6.66
CA LEU A 393 -10.42 -0.16 7.28
C LEU A 393 -11.10 1.21 7.11
N HIS A 394 -11.04 2.09 8.11
CA HIS A 394 -11.69 3.40 8.14
C HIS A 394 -10.89 4.39 9.00
N VAL A 395 -10.66 5.60 8.51
CA VAL A 395 -9.95 6.72 9.18
C VAL A 395 -10.67 8.04 8.78
N GLY A 396 -10.74 9.07 9.62
CA GLY A 396 -11.74 10.13 9.39
C GLY A 396 -11.62 11.42 10.21
N THR A 397 -12.75 12.08 10.52
CA THR A 397 -12.87 13.05 11.63
C THR A 397 -14.18 12.84 12.40
N GLY A 398 -14.22 11.78 13.23
CA GLY A 398 -15.09 11.76 14.41
C GLY A 398 -15.97 10.54 14.67
N ASP A 399 -15.46 9.30 14.58
CA ASP A 399 -15.35 8.45 15.79
C ASP A 399 -14.92 6.96 15.54
N ARG A 400 -13.74 6.41 15.86
CA ARG A 400 -12.33 6.84 16.14
C ARG A 400 -11.45 5.59 15.83
N ASP A 401 -10.91 5.53 14.61
CA ASP A 401 -9.91 4.60 14.03
C ASP A 401 -10.29 3.11 13.96
N GLY A 402 -10.72 2.63 12.79
CA GLY A 402 -11.33 1.31 12.64
C GLY A 402 -10.67 0.41 11.60
N PHE A 403 -10.25 -0.81 11.99
CA PHE A 403 -9.78 -1.90 11.11
C PHE A 403 -10.50 -3.17 11.53
N MET A 404 -10.87 -4.02 10.58
CA MET A 404 -11.36 -5.36 10.87
C MET A 404 -10.87 -6.33 9.81
N ALA A 405 -10.57 -7.57 10.21
CA ALA A 405 -10.16 -8.67 9.34
C ALA A 405 -10.90 -9.96 9.73
N SER A 406 -11.33 -10.79 8.79
CA SER A 406 -11.77 -12.15 9.11
C SER A 406 -11.66 -13.15 7.95
N VAL A 407 -10.98 -14.28 8.21
CA VAL A 407 -10.75 -15.45 7.35
C VAL A 407 -11.71 -16.60 7.74
N TRP A 408 -12.20 -17.47 6.84
CA TRP A 408 -12.73 -18.78 7.25
C TRP A 408 -12.64 -19.93 6.24
N CYS A 409 -12.23 -21.11 6.72
CA CYS A 409 -11.74 -22.28 5.95
C CYS A 409 -12.52 -23.57 6.31
N GLY A 410 -13.83 -23.69 6.00
CA GLY A 410 -14.79 -24.61 6.62
C GLY A 410 -14.47 -26.12 6.57
N GLY A 411 -14.69 -26.82 7.71
CA GLY A 411 -14.62 -28.30 7.84
C GLY A 411 -14.13 -28.83 9.21
N GLY A 412 -14.82 -28.54 10.33
CA GLY A 412 -14.80 -29.32 11.60
C GLY A 412 -13.49 -29.60 12.36
N GLN A 413 -12.29 -29.35 11.82
CA GLN A 413 -11.01 -29.75 12.42
C GLN A 413 -10.07 -28.60 12.81
N PHE A 414 -10.48 -27.35 12.64
CA PHE A 414 -9.70 -26.18 13.09
C PHE A 414 -10.29 -25.43 14.29
N ALA A 415 -11.25 -26.02 15.01
CA ALA A 415 -11.62 -25.58 16.36
C ALA A 415 -10.57 -26.01 17.39
N SER A 416 -9.32 -25.57 17.25
CA SER A 416 -8.38 -25.62 18.36
C SER A 416 -8.67 -24.43 19.27
N LYS A 417 -9.32 -24.75 20.40
CA LYS A 417 -9.53 -23.89 21.58
C LYS A 417 -8.53 -22.73 21.70
N ALA A 418 -8.99 -21.50 21.47
CA ALA A 418 -8.42 -20.35 22.16
C ALA A 418 -9.07 -20.30 23.55
N ASN A 419 -8.43 -20.94 24.53
CA ASN A 419 -8.77 -20.71 25.93
C ASN A 419 -8.49 -19.24 26.25
N THR A 420 -9.53 -18.51 26.61
CA THR A 420 -9.42 -17.24 27.32
C THR A 420 -9.03 -17.52 28.78
N GLU A 421 -7.74 -17.54 29.08
CA GLU A 421 -7.23 -17.28 30.43
C GLU A 421 -5.92 -16.46 30.35
N GLU A 422 -5.77 -15.58 31.33
CA GLU A 422 -4.71 -14.58 31.54
C GLU A 422 -3.28 -15.02 31.25
N ALA A 423 -2.48 -14.11 30.68
CA ALA A 423 -1.12 -13.90 31.15
C ALA A 423 -0.71 -12.43 30.96
N ALA A 424 -0.49 -11.76 32.09
CA ALA A 424 0.26 -10.52 32.18
C ALA A 424 1.74 -10.77 31.89
N GLY A 425 2.38 -9.83 31.19
CA GLY A 425 3.81 -9.56 31.33
C GLY A 425 4.71 -9.92 30.14
N ILE A 426 5.62 -8.98 29.90
CA ILE A 426 7.03 -9.17 29.51
C ILE A 426 7.35 -9.05 28.00
N LEU A 427 7.81 -7.83 27.67
CA LEU A 427 9.10 -7.44 27.06
C LEU A 427 9.55 -8.04 25.71
N SER A 428 9.81 -7.10 24.80
CA SER A 428 10.90 -7.00 23.81
C SER A 428 11.66 -8.26 23.35
N ALA A 429 11.76 -8.39 22.03
CA ALA A 429 12.96 -8.76 21.28
C ALA A 429 12.75 -8.14 19.88
N SER A 430 13.53 -7.22 19.30
CA SER A 430 14.99 -7.02 19.25
C SER A 430 15.79 -8.32 19.12
N ASN A 431 16.32 -8.52 17.91
CA ASN A 431 17.29 -9.53 17.45
C ASN A 431 16.78 -10.95 17.15
N MET A 432 16.73 -11.28 15.86
CA MET A 432 17.37 -12.46 15.22
C MET A 432 17.12 -12.36 13.70
N GLN A 433 17.93 -11.61 12.94
CA GLN A 433 19.16 -12.05 12.24
C GLN A 433 19.02 -13.34 11.43
N GLN A 434 18.86 -13.23 10.10
CA GLN A 434 19.93 -13.40 9.11
C GLN A 434 19.40 -13.17 7.69
#